data_AF-A0A9D6R4X5-F1
#
_entry.id   AF-A0A9D6R4X5-F1
#
_cell.length_a   1.000
_cell.length_b   1.000
_cell.length_c   1.000
_cell.angle_alpha   90.00
_cell.angle_beta   90.00
_cell.angle_gamma   90.00
#
_symmetry.space_group_name_H-M   'P 1'
#
loop_
_entity.id
_entity.type
_entity.pdbx_description
1 polymer ?
#
loop_
_entity_poly.entity_id
_entity_poly.type
_entity_poly.pdbx_seq_one_letter_code
_entity_poly.pdbx_strand_id
1 'polypeptide(L)'
;MAESPPELEPLDDKEEPAELSPEEARQQEAARWFEQAESDLTAAHDNVASGHFNWACYMAEQAAEKAVKAVYVFRDLPFRRIHTILDLILGNAARRVEGVHELSHLQEAADGLDAVMTSSRYPDAVPFAAVPARHFSESQAEECIEWAQQIVNAVRDLSPNI
;
A
#
# COMPACT_ATOMS: atom_id res chain seq x y z
N MET A 1 31.08 -42.56 47.58
CA MET A 1 29.74 -41.95 47.42
C MET A 1 29.82 -41.03 46.22
N ALA A 2 29.24 -41.42 45.09
CA ALA A 2 29.15 -40.58 43.92
C ALA A 2 27.76 -39.93 43.93
N GLU A 3 27.70 -38.61 43.87
CA GLU A 3 26.45 -37.85 43.75
C GLU A 3 25.84 -38.10 42.37
N SER A 4 24.53 -38.36 42.35
CA SER A 4 23.76 -38.52 41.12
C SER A 4 23.71 -37.18 40.36
N PRO A 5 23.69 -37.19 39.02
CA PRO A 5 23.53 -35.97 38.24
C PRO A 5 22.15 -35.35 38.49
N PRO A 6 22.01 -34.02 38.40
CA PRO A 6 20.72 -33.36 38.52
C PRO A 6 19.79 -33.79 37.39
N GLU A 7 18.53 -34.08 37.73
CA GLU A 7 17.45 -34.28 36.75
C GLU A 7 17.28 -33.01 35.93
N LEU A 8 17.31 -33.15 34.61
CA LEU A 8 16.95 -32.08 33.68
C LEU A 8 15.46 -31.77 33.87
N GLU A 9 15.14 -30.55 34.28
CA GLU A 9 13.77 -30.06 34.24
C GLU A 9 13.22 -30.18 32.81
N PRO A 10 11.93 -30.54 32.63
CA PRO A 10 11.33 -30.54 31.31
C PRO A 10 11.50 -29.17 30.68
N LEU A 11 12.02 -29.14 29.45
CA LEU A 11 11.97 -27.94 28.63
C LEU A 11 10.50 -27.52 28.56
N ASP A 12 10.18 -26.32 29.04
CA ASP A 12 8.86 -25.71 28.89
C ASP A 12 8.35 -26.02 27.49
N ASP A 13 7.21 -26.71 27.43
CA ASP A 13 6.43 -26.85 26.22
C ASP A 13 6.13 -25.43 25.74
N LYS A 14 6.96 -24.91 24.83
CA LYS A 14 6.69 -23.64 24.16
C LYS A 14 5.35 -23.87 23.48
N GLU A 15 4.28 -23.28 24.03
CA GLU A 15 2.97 -23.23 23.40
C GLU A 15 3.21 -22.84 21.93
N GLU A 16 2.94 -23.76 21.02
CA GLU A 16 2.91 -23.42 19.61
C GLU A 16 1.90 -22.27 19.48
N PRO A 17 2.28 -21.15 18.84
CA PRO A 17 1.37 -20.02 18.75
C PRO A 17 0.05 -20.50 18.14
N ALA A 18 -1.06 -20.23 18.84
CA ALA A 18 -2.38 -20.67 18.44
C ALA A 18 -2.63 -20.35 16.95
N GLU A 19 -3.09 -21.34 16.18
CA GLU A 19 -3.44 -21.12 14.78
C GLU A 19 -4.49 -20.00 14.68
N LEU A 20 -4.15 -18.94 13.95
CA LEU A 20 -5.05 -17.81 13.72
C LEU A 20 -6.31 -18.30 13.02
N SER A 21 -7.47 -17.77 13.41
CA SER A 21 -8.68 -17.94 12.61
C SER A 21 -8.49 -17.34 11.21
N PRO A 22 -9.23 -17.81 10.19
CA PRO A 22 -9.17 -17.20 8.86
C PRO A 22 -9.46 -15.70 8.85
N GLU A 23 -10.26 -15.21 9.80
CA GLU A 23 -10.54 -13.78 9.94
C GLU A 23 -9.35 -13.00 10.48
N GLU A 24 -8.72 -13.47 11.57
CA GLU A 24 -7.54 -12.84 12.14
C GLU A 24 -6.37 -12.86 11.16
N ALA A 25 -6.20 -13.95 10.40
CA ALA A 25 -5.18 -14.03 9.35
C ALA A 25 -5.40 -12.99 8.24
N ARG A 26 -6.64 -12.76 7.82
CA ARG A 26 -6.98 -11.70 6.84
C ARG A 26 -6.77 -10.30 7.40
N GLN A 27 -7.11 -10.07 8.67
CA GLN A 27 -6.87 -8.79 9.34
C GLN A 27 -5.38 -8.48 9.40
N GLN A 28 -4.56 -9.45 9.82
CA GLN A 28 -3.10 -9.28 9.85
C GLN A 28 -2.51 -9.06 8.46
N GLU A 29 -2.98 -9.80 7.44
CA GLU A 29 -2.50 -9.57 6.08
C GLU A 29 -2.91 -8.19 5.58
N ALA A 30 -4.15 -7.74 5.81
CA ALA A 30 -4.58 -6.40 5.43
C ALA A 30 -3.71 -5.31 6.09
N ALA A 31 -3.40 -5.46 7.38
CA ALA A 31 -2.51 -4.56 8.10
C ALA A 31 -1.08 -4.54 7.49
N ARG A 32 -0.53 -5.69 7.08
CA ARG A 32 0.77 -5.73 6.39
C ARG A 32 0.76 -4.98 5.05
N TRP A 33 -0.34 -5.05 4.31
CA TRP A 33 -0.51 -4.28 3.06
C TRP A 33 -0.59 -2.78 3.34
N PHE A 34 -1.28 -2.38 4.40
CA PHE A 34 -1.43 -0.99 4.78
C PHE A 34 -0.13 -0.40 5.37
N GLU A 35 0.60 -1.14 6.20
CA GLU A 35 1.92 -0.77 6.71
C GLU A 35 2.89 -0.51 5.54
N GLN A 36 2.86 -1.35 4.50
CA GLN A 36 3.66 -1.10 3.30
C GLN A 36 3.22 0.17 2.55
N ALA A 37 1.91 0.48 2.53
CA ALA A 37 1.42 1.72 1.94
C ALA A 37 1.96 2.95 2.69
N GLU A 38 1.99 2.92 4.03
CA GLU A 38 2.57 3.99 4.85
C GLU A 38 4.09 4.13 4.62
N SER A 39 4.80 3.01 4.53
CA SER A 39 6.22 3.00 4.19
C SER A 39 6.48 3.59 2.80
N ASP A 40 5.63 3.29 1.83
CA ASP A 40 5.76 3.81 0.47
C ASP A 40 5.47 5.32 0.42
N LEU A 41 4.49 5.80 1.19
CA LEU A 41 4.21 7.23 1.33
C LEU A 41 5.38 7.98 1.98
N THR A 42 5.99 7.39 3.01
CA THR A 42 7.23 7.92 3.62
C THR A 42 8.35 8.01 2.58
N ALA A 43 8.55 6.96 1.79
CA ALA A 43 9.55 6.96 0.73
C ALA A 43 9.25 8.01 -0.36
N ALA A 44 7.98 8.33 -0.62
CA ALA A 44 7.63 9.41 -1.55
C ALA A 44 8.14 10.76 -1.04
N HIS A 45 7.93 11.07 0.25
CA HIS A 45 8.47 12.27 0.89
C HIS A 45 10.00 12.32 0.86
N ASP A 46 10.68 11.21 1.17
CA ASP A 46 12.15 11.13 1.12
C ASP A 46 12.70 11.40 -0.29
N ASN A 47 11.99 10.93 -1.32
CA ASN A 47 12.36 11.18 -2.71
C ASN A 47 12.18 12.65 -3.10
N VAL A 48 11.15 13.34 -2.62
CA VAL A 48 11.02 14.80 -2.81
C VAL A 48 12.19 15.52 -2.16
N ALA A 49 12.49 15.22 -0.89
CA ALA A 49 13.61 15.82 -0.17
C ALA A 49 14.97 15.59 -0.86
N SER A 50 15.11 14.48 -1.58
CA SER A 50 16.33 14.12 -2.33
C SER A 50 16.34 14.63 -3.78
N GLY A 51 15.29 15.31 -4.25
CA GLY A 51 15.18 15.79 -5.62
C GLY A 51 14.90 14.70 -6.67
N HIS A 52 14.37 13.55 -6.24
CA HIS A 52 14.02 12.41 -7.08
C HIS A 52 12.51 12.39 -7.38
N PHE A 53 12.03 13.44 -8.04
CA PHE A 53 10.59 13.70 -8.19
C PHE A 53 9.82 12.60 -8.93
N ASN A 54 10.42 11.97 -9.95
CA ASN A 54 9.78 10.85 -10.63
C ASN A 54 9.58 9.64 -9.70
N TRP A 55 10.54 9.38 -8.81
CA TRP A 55 10.44 8.32 -7.81
C TRP A 55 9.45 8.67 -6.71
N ALA A 56 9.35 9.95 -6.33
CA ALA A 56 8.31 10.40 -5.42
C ALA A 56 6.90 10.13 -5.98
N CYS A 57 6.63 10.50 -7.24
CA CYS A 57 5.37 10.19 -7.90
C CYS A 57 5.09 8.69 -7.96
N TYR A 58 6.10 7.87 -8.28
CA TYR A 58 5.94 6.42 -8.33
C TYR A 58 5.63 5.82 -6.96
N MET A 59 6.33 6.26 -5.91
CA MET A 59 6.08 5.77 -4.54
C MET A 59 4.72 6.23 -4.01
N ALA A 60 4.26 7.43 -4.39
CA ALA A 60 2.92 7.92 -4.05
C ALA A 60 1.82 7.05 -4.69
N GLU A 61 1.95 6.69 -5.98
CA GLU A 61 1.03 5.77 -6.65
C GLU A 61 1.03 4.40 -5.98
N GLN A 62 2.21 3.86 -5.69
CA GLN A 62 2.37 2.57 -5.01
C GLN A 62 1.78 2.55 -3.60
N ALA A 63 1.85 3.67 -2.87
CA ALA A 63 1.23 3.82 -1.55
C ALA A 63 -0.30 3.76 -1.66
N ALA A 64 -0.89 4.54 -2.56
CA ALA A 64 -2.33 4.55 -2.78
C ALA A 64 -2.85 3.17 -3.25
N GLU A 65 -2.17 2.53 -4.20
CA GLU A 65 -2.57 1.21 -4.71
C GLU A 65 -2.58 0.15 -3.59
N LYS A 66 -1.55 0.12 -2.75
CA LYS A 66 -1.46 -0.83 -1.63
C LYS A 66 -2.47 -0.54 -0.52
N ALA A 67 -2.73 0.73 -0.22
CA ALA A 67 -3.76 1.10 0.74
C ALA A 67 -5.15 0.60 0.27
N VAL A 68 -5.50 0.83 -1.00
CA VAL A 68 -6.76 0.31 -1.54
C VAL A 68 -6.78 -1.22 -1.52
N LYS A 69 -5.68 -1.89 -1.90
CA LYS A 69 -5.59 -3.36 -1.85
C LYS A 69 -5.69 -3.93 -0.43
N ALA A 70 -5.27 -3.21 0.61
CA ALA A 70 -5.47 -3.62 2.00
C ALA A 70 -6.97 -3.84 2.32
N VAL A 71 -7.84 -2.98 1.79
CA VAL A 71 -9.31 -3.16 1.90
C VAL A 71 -9.75 -4.46 1.22
N TYR A 72 -9.18 -4.81 0.06
CA TYR A 72 -9.55 -6.03 -0.65
C TYR A 72 -9.14 -7.28 0.13
N VAL A 73 -7.92 -7.28 0.67
CA VAL A 73 -7.42 -8.37 1.51
C VAL A 73 -8.33 -8.55 2.72
N PHE A 74 -8.67 -7.45 3.41
CA PHE A 74 -9.57 -7.47 4.57
C PHE A 74 -10.94 -8.08 4.22
N ARG A 75 -11.46 -7.80 3.01
CA ARG A 75 -12.75 -8.29 2.51
C ARG A 75 -12.69 -9.66 1.83
N ASP A 76 -11.54 -10.32 1.79
CA ASP A 76 -11.33 -11.59 1.07
C ASP A 76 -11.68 -11.50 -0.42
N LEU A 77 -11.35 -10.37 -1.06
CA LEU A 77 -11.67 -10.10 -2.45
C LEU A 77 -10.45 -10.28 -3.36
N PRO A 78 -10.61 -10.93 -4.52
CA PRO A 78 -9.52 -11.08 -5.46
C PRO A 78 -9.23 -9.74 -6.15
N PHE A 79 -7.95 -9.47 -6.35
CA PHE A 79 -7.45 -8.42 -7.23
C PHE A 79 -6.28 -8.95 -8.06
N ARG A 80 -5.97 -8.28 -9.17
CA ARG A 80 -4.79 -8.59 -9.98
C ARG A 80 -3.61 -7.82 -9.42
N ARG A 81 -2.41 -8.36 -9.62
CA ARG A 81 -1.16 -7.68 -9.25
C ARG A 81 -1.01 -6.31 -9.93
N ILE A 82 -1.58 -6.17 -11.12
CA ILE A 82 -1.59 -4.92 -11.89
C ILE A 82 -3.06 -4.51 -12.07
N HIS A 83 -3.48 -3.48 -11.34
CA HIS A 83 -4.71 -2.74 -11.57
C HIS A 83 -4.36 -1.25 -11.50
N THR A 84 -5.15 -0.41 -12.15
CA THR A 84 -5.12 1.02 -11.86
C THR A 84 -5.87 1.26 -10.54
N ILE A 85 -5.49 2.30 -9.80
CA ILE A 85 -6.17 2.67 -8.55
C ILE A 85 -7.64 3.01 -8.86
N LEU A 86 -7.88 3.68 -10.00
CA LEU A 86 -9.21 4.02 -10.46
C LEU A 86 -10.06 2.77 -10.73
N ASP A 87 -9.51 1.73 -11.36
CA ASP A 87 -10.22 0.47 -11.59
C ASP A 87 -10.53 -0.24 -10.26
N LEU A 88 -9.61 -0.19 -9.29
CA LEU A 88 -9.86 -0.72 -7.95
C LEU A 88 -11.04 0.03 -7.30
N ILE A 89 -11.06 1.35 -7.33
CA ILE A 89 -12.12 2.12 -6.70
C ILE A 89 -13.46 1.95 -7.45
N LEU A 90 -13.49 2.29 -8.75
CA LEU A 90 -14.74 2.38 -9.52
C LEU A 90 -15.27 1.01 -9.97
N GLY A 91 -14.39 0.09 -10.38
CA GLY A 91 -14.79 -1.23 -10.85
C GLY A 91 -15.52 -2.04 -9.78
N ASN A 92 -15.19 -1.81 -8.51
CA ASN A 92 -15.85 -2.44 -7.36
C ASN A 92 -16.92 -1.56 -6.71
N ALA A 93 -16.87 -0.23 -6.83
CA ALA A 93 -18.02 0.62 -6.53
C ALA A 93 -19.24 0.24 -7.37
N ALA A 94 -19.05 -0.10 -8.64
CA ALA A 94 -20.11 -0.65 -9.50
C ALA A 94 -20.71 -1.96 -8.95
N ARG A 95 -19.93 -2.74 -8.20
CA ARG A 95 -20.35 -3.96 -7.51
C ARG A 95 -20.86 -3.71 -6.08
N ARG A 96 -20.76 -2.46 -5.59
CA ARG A 96 -21.10 -2.03 -4.22
C ARG A 96 -20.36 -2.81 -3.14
N VAL A 97 -19.06 -3.03 -3.34
CA VAL A 97 -18.20 -3.56 -2.29
C VAL A 97 -18.04 -2.50 -1.20
N GLU A 98 -18.51 -2.80 0.00
CA GLU A 98 -18.35 -1.97 1.20
C GLU A 98 -16.86 -1.79 1.53
N GLY A 99 -16.49 -0.62 2.05
CA GLY A 99 -15.12 -0.12 2.16
C GLY A 99 -14.60 0.51 0.86
N VAL A 100 -14.79 -0.14 -0.29
CA VAL A 100 -14.26 0.35 -1.58
C VAL A 100 -15.16 1.40 -2.21
N HIS A 101 -16.49 1.23 -2.12
CA HIS A 101 -17.45 2.22 -2.63
C HIS A 101 -17.23 3.58 -1.96
N GLU A 102 -16.93 3.61 -0.68
CA GLU A 102 -16.74 4.80 0.13
C GLU A 102 -15.57 5.65 -0.38
N LEU A 103 -14.60 5.03 -1.06
CA LEU A 103 -13.48 5.70 -1.71
C LEU A 103 -13.83 6.35 -3.07
N SER A 104 -15.04 6.17 -3.60
CA SER A 104 -15.41 6.67 -4.94
C SER A 104 -15.27 8.20 -5.10
N HIS A 105 -15.33 8.94 -4.00
CA HIS A 105 -15.13 10.39 -4.00
C HIS A 105 -13.68 10.80 -4.30
N LEU A 106 -12.72 9.86 -4.26
CA LEU A 106 -11.30 10.06 -4.55
C LEU A 106 -10.91 9.67 -5.99
N GLN A 107 -11.88 9.55 -6.89
CA GLN A 107 -11.63 9.16 -8.28
C GLN A 107 -10.62 10.09 -8.99
N GLU A 108 -10.61 11.39 -8.68
CA GLU A 108 -9.68 12.35 -9.30
C GLU A 108 -8.24 12.12 -8.82
N ALA A 109 -8.06 11.84 -7.52
CA ALA A 109 -6.75 11.48 -6.97
C ALA A 109 -6.22 10.16 -7.56
N ALA A 110 -7.11 9.17 -7.73
CA ALA A 110 -6.77 7.90 -8.34
C ALA A 110 -6.35 8.06 -9.82
N ASP A 111 -7.13 8.78 -10.62
CA ASP A 111 -6.83 9.03 -12.03
C ASP A 111 -5.50 9.80 -12.21
N GLY A 112 -5.25 10.81 -11.38
CA GLY A 112 -3.99 11.56 -11.38
C GLY A 112 -2.76 10.68 -11.10
N LEU A 113 -2.87 9.78 -10.12
CA LEU A 113 -1.79 8.82 -9.80
C LEU A 113 -1.59 7.77 -10.91
N ASP A 114 -2.68 7.25 -11.47
CA ASP A 114 -2.63 6.29 -12.58
C ASP A 114 -1.95 6.90 -13.82
N ALA A 115 -2.17 8.19 -14.08
CA ALA A 115 -1.55 8.90 -15.20
C ALA A 115 -0.01 9.00 -15.11
N VAL A 116 0.55 8.99 -13.89
CA VAL A 116 2.01 9.10 -13.68
C VAL A 116 2.72 7.76 -13.51
N MET A 117 1.96 6.66 -13.34
CA MET A 117 2.46 5.31 -13.04
C MET A 117 3.48 4.79 -14.07
N THR A 118 3.25 5.05 -15.35
CA THR A 118 4.15 4.61 -16.45
C THR A 118 5.21 5.67 -16.76
N SER A 119 4.82 6.94 -16.85
CA SER A 119 5.70 8.05 -17.22
C SER A 119 6.79 8.33 -16.18
N SER A 120 6.58 7.99 -14.91
CA SER A 120 7.58 8.08 -13.84
C SER A 120 8.77 7.12 -14.00
N ARG A 121 8.66 6.10 -14.86
CA ARG A 121 9.67 5.02 -14.98
C ARG A 121 10.21 4.81 -16.38
N TYR A 122 9.40 5.01 -17.41
CA TYR A 122 9.76 4.63 -18.78
C TYR A 122 10.07 5.84 -19.67
N PRO A 123 11.26 5.90 -20.31
CA PRO A 123 11.63 7.01 -21.21
C PRO A 123 10.71 7.21 -22.42
N ASP A 124 10.09 6.14 -22.94
CA ASP A 124 9.14 6.19 -24.05
C ASP A 124 7.75 6.69 -23.64
N ALA A 125 7.49 6.85 -22.34
CA ALA A 125 6.27 7.43 -21.78
C ALA A 125 6.42 8.92 -21.42
N VAL A 126 7.52 9.55 -21.80
CA VAL A 126 7.76 11.00 -21.68
C VAL A 126 8.24 11.57 -23.02
N PRO A 127 8.23 12.91 -23.24
CA PRO A 127 8.72 13.49 -24.49
C PRO A 127 10.14 13.03 -24.85
N PHE A 128 10.40 12.74 -26.13
CA PHE A 128 11.62 12.07 -26.66
C PHE A 128 12.98 12.66 -26.23
N ALA A 129 13.04 13.93 -25.79
CA ALA A 129 14.25 14.57 -25.29
C ALA A 129 14.44 14.48 -23.76
N ALA A 130 13.41 14.06 -23.03
CA ALA A 130 13.41 13.90 -21.59
C ALA A 130 13.70 12.46 -21.17
N VAL A 131 14.01 12.28 -19.89
CA VAL A 131 13.85 11.00 -19.19
C VAL A 131 13.02 11.28 -17.94
N PRO A 132 12.33 10.30 -17.34
CA PRO A 132 11.46 10.52 -16.19
C PRO A 132 12.14 11.32 -15.07
N ALA A 133 13.40 10.99 -14.75
CA ALA A 133 14.20 11.67 -13.72
C ALA A 133 14.39 13.19 -13.90
N ARG A 134 14.10 13.74 -15.08
CA ARG A 134 14.18 15.19 -15.37
C ARG A 134 12.91 15.72 -16.05
N HIS A 135 11.84 14.91 -16.09
CA HIS A 135 10.54 15.30 -16.62
C HIS A 135 9.62 15.86 -15.54
N PHE A 136 9.70 15.30 -14.32
CA PHE A 136 8.85 15.67 -13.19
C PHE A 136 9.45 16.84 -12.40
N SER A 137 8.61 17.78 -11.98
CA SER A 137 8.95 18.85 -11.05
C SER A 137 8.65 18.48 -9.59
N GLU A 138 9.19 19.26 -8.66
CA GLU A 138 8.86 19.19 -7.24
C GLU A 138 7.35 19.33 -7.00
N SER A 139 6.71 20.33 -7.60
CA SER A 139 5.27 20.56 -7.46
C SER A 139 4.40 19.38 -7.94
N GLN A 140 4.83 18.69 -9.01
CA GLN A 140 4.12 17.49 -9.49
C GLN A 140 4.28 16.32 -8.51
N ALA A 141 5.45 16.20 -7.88
CA ALA A 141 5.68 15.18 -6.86
C ALA A 141 4.89 15.46 -5.58
N GLU A 142 4.83 16.71 -5.14
CA GLU A 142 4.00 17.13 -4.00
C GLU A 142 2.51 16.86 -4.26
N GLU A 143 2.00 17.18 -5.45
CA GLU A 143 0.61 16.88 -5.86
C GLU A 143 0.31 15.37 -5.84
N CYS A 144 1.24 14.53 -6.33
CA CYS A 144 1.09 13.08 -6.23
C CYS A 144 1.03 12.60 -4.78
N ILE A 145 1.87 13.15 -3.90
CA ILE A 145 1.85 12.83 -2.48
C ILE A 145 0.54 13.25 -1.83
N GLU A 146 0.00 14.42 -2.17
CA GLU A 146 -1.30 14.89 -1.68
C GLU A 146 -2.43 13.94 -2.07
N TRP A 147 -2.46 13.47 -3.32
CA TRP A 147 -3.43 12.46 -3.76
C TRP A 147 -3.27 11.13 -3.03
N ALA A 148 -2.04 10.64 -2.88
CA ALA A 148 -1.77 9.41 -2.16
C ALA A 148 -2.18 9.50 -0.69
N GLN A 149 -1.88 10.63 -0.04
CA GLN A 149 -2.24 10.90 1.35
C GLN A 149 -3.75 10.91 1.56
N GLN A 150 -4.53 11.47 0.63
CA GLN A 150 -5.99 11.43 0.67
C GLN A 150 -6.52 9.99 0.68
N ILE A 151 -5.98 9.14 -0.20
CA ILE A 151 -6.39 7.73 -0.31
C ILE A 151 -5.96 6.92 0.91
N VAL A 152 -4.70 7.07 1.36
CA VAL A 152 -4.18 6.36 2.55
C VAL A 152 -4.98 6.74 3.80
N ASN A 153 -5.29 8.03 3.99
CA ASN A 153 -6.09 8.48 5.12
C ASN A 153 -7.53 7.96 5.06
N ALA A 154 -8.16 8.01 3.88
CA ALA A 154 -9.52 7.49 3.75
C ALA A 154 -9.59 5.98 4.05
N VAL A 155 -8.58 5.20 3.63
CA VAL A 155 -8.50 3.77 3.98
C VAL A 155 -8.34 3.55 5.48
N ARG A 156 -7.48 4.35 6.14
CA ARG A 156 -7.30 4.31 7.60
C ARG A 156 -8.60 4.56 8.35
N ASP A 157 -9.36 5.56 7.90
CA ASP A 157 -10.61 5.97 8.54
C ASP A 157 -11.74 4.95 8.34
N LEU A 158 -11.68 4.14 7.28
CA LEU A 158 -12.71 3.13 6.97
C LEU A 158 -12.67 1.90 7.87
N SER A 159 -11.51 1.56 8.42
CA SER A 159 -11.38 0.40 9.30
C SER A 159 -10.27 0.65 10.30
N PRO A 160 -10.57 0.93 11.58
CA PRO A 160 -9.55 1.08 12.63
C PRO A 160 -8.80 -0.24 12.95
N ASN A 161 -9.14 -1.33 12.25
CA ASN A 161 -8.52 -2.65 12.33
C ASN A 161 -7.65 -2.98 11.08
N ILE A 162 -7.45 -2.02 10.18
CA ILE A 162 -6.43 -2.06 9.11
C ILE A 162 -5.26 -1.17 9.53
#